data_AF-A0A6N7JT13-F1
#
_entry.id   AF-A0A6N7JT13-F1
#
_cell.length_a   1.000
_cell.length_b   1.000
_cell.length_c   1.000
_cell.angle_alpha   90.00
_cell.angle_beta   90.00
_cell.angle_gamma   90.00
#
_symmetry.space_group_name_H-M   'P 1'
#
loop_
_entity.id
_entity.type
_entity.pdbx_description
1 polymer ?
#
loop_
_entity_poly.entity_id
_entity_poly.type
_entity_poly.pdbx_seq_one_letter_code
_entity_poly.pdbx_strand_id
1 'polypeptide(L)'
;MSKTRASIFGDAPDPLDLSGFAPKAPQDIKAPPVDAIRAISEAARFPSREARPVPPPKRQQRRHRTGRNVQFNIRARQETIDAFLAIADQQGWVLGEVLEQAVAALERELAVKT
;
A
#
# COMPACT_ATOMS: atom_id res chain seq x y z
N MET A 1 14.20 3.44 64.63
CA MET A 1 15.22 4.25 63.93
C MET A 1 15.30 3.80 62.47
N SER A 2 14.50 4.37 61.57
CA SER A 2 14.57 4.07 60.13
C SER A 2 15.69 4.91 59.49
N LYS A 3 16.69 4.26 58.89
CA LYS A 3 17.74 4.93 58.12
C LYS A 3 17.22 5.18 56.69
N THR A 4 17.04 6.45 56.35
CA THR A 4 16.68 6.89 54.98
C THR A 4 17.87 6.70 54.04
N ARG A 5 17.62 6.17 52.83
CA ARG A 5 18.63 5.90 51.80
C ARG A 5 19.03 7.22 51.12
N ALA A 6 20.34 7.46 50.93
CA ALA A 6 20.83 8.67 50.26
C ALA A 6 20.36 8.71 48.79
N SER A 7 19.77 9.84 48.38
CA SER A 7 19.39 10.09 46.99
C SER A 7 20.63 10.35 46.15
N ILE A 8 20.74 9.66 45.01
CA ILE A 8 21.73 9.93 43.94
C ILE A 8 21.40 11.20 43.13
N PHE A 9 20.17 11.71 43.29
CA PHE A 9 19.78 13.03 42.82
C PHE A 9 19.93 13.97 44.02
N GLY A 10 21.15 14.42 44.25
CA GLY A 10 21.45 15.44 45.27
C GLY A 10 20.70 16.73 44.96
N ASP A 11 20.48 17.55 46.01
CA ASP A 11 19.92 18.89 45.90
C ASP A 11 20.54 19.62 44.70
N ALA A 12 19.66 20.15 43.86
CA ALA A 12 19.90 20.75 42.55
C ALA A 12 21.39 20.97 42.21
N PRO A 13 21.99 20.18 41.31
CA PRO A 13 23.34 20.46 40.85
C PRO A 13 23.36 21.85 40.20
N ASP A 14 24.47 22.56 40.39
CA ASP A 14 24.77 23.80 39.64
C ASP A 14 24.32 23.64 38.18
N PRO A 15 23.62 24.63 37.61
CA PRO A 15 23.05 24.51 36.27
C PRO A 15 24.15 24.11 35.28
N LEU A 16 23.93 22.98 34.60
CA LEU A 16 24.85 22.40 33.63
C LEU A 16 25.15 23.45 32.53
N ASP A 17 26.37 23.98 32.51
CA ASP A 17 26.74 25.02 31.53
C ASP A 17 26.94 24.40 30.14
N LEU A 18 25.94 24.61 29.29
CA LEU A 18 25.91 24.17 27.90
C LEU A 18 26.28 25.30 26.92
N SER A 19 26.75 26.45 27.42
CA SER A 19 27.08 27.61 26.59
C SER A 19 28.19 27.33 25.55
N GLY A 20 29.06 26.35 25.81
CA GLY A 20 30.07 25.87 24.87
C GLY A 20 29.55 24.97 23.75
N PHE A 21 28.30 24.50 23.83
CA PHE A 21 27.68 23.64 22.82
C PHE A 21 26.99 24.48 21.73
N ALA A 22 27.74 25.41 21.12
CA ALA A 22 27.25 26.20 20.00
C ALA A 22 27.57 25.49 18.66
N PRO A 23 26.63 25.46 17.70
CA PRO A 23 26.91 24.95 16.37
C PRO A 23 28.04 25.77 15.72
N LYS A 24 28.97 25.09 15.05
CA LYS A 24 30.00 25.77 14.27
C LYS A 24 29.33 26.63 13.19
N ALA A 25 29.88 27.82 12.96
CA ALA A 25 29.41 28.70 11.90
C ALA A 25 29.38 27.95 10.56
N PRO A 26 28.31 28.12 9.74
CA PRO A 26 28.20 27.45 8.46
C PRO A 26 29.38 27.86 7.59
N GLN A 27 30.26 26.91 7.32
CA GLN A 27 31.31 27.06 6.34
C GLN A 27 30.74 26.67 5.00
N ASP A 28 30.89 27.54 4.00
CA ASP A 28 30.53 27.25 2.61
C ASP A 28 31.59 26.31 2.02
N ILE A 29 31.55 25.05 2.44
CA ILE A 29 32.38 23.99 1.88
C ILE A 29 31.72 23.62 0.56
N LYS A 30 32.29 24.14 -0.55
CA LYS A 30 31.92 23.69 -1.88
C LYS A 30 32.13 22.19 -1.97
N ALA A 31 31.03 21.44 -1.90
CA ALA A 31 31.08 20.00 -2.00
C ALA A 31 31.74 19.61 -3.35
N PRO A 32 32.65 18.63 -3.35
CA PRO A 32 33.18 18.10 -4.60
C PRO A 32 32.06 17.59 -5.52
N PRO A 33 32.25 17.62 -6.84
CA PRO A 33 31.26 17.11 -7.78
C PRO A 33 30.96 15.63 -7.51
N VAL A 34 29.67 15.29 -7.55
CA VAL A 34 29.15 13.95 -7.19
C VAL A 34 29.80 12.83 -8.01
N ASP A 35 30.11 13.09 -9.27
CA ASP A 35 30.77 12.12 -10.15
C ASP A 35 32.22 11.82 -9.72
N ALA A 36 32.94 12.81 -9.19
CA ALA A 36 34.29 12.61 -8.66
C ALA A 36 34.25 11.75 -7.39
N ILE A 37 33.25 11.96 -6.53
CA ILE A 37 33.01 11.14 -5.34
C ILE A 37 32.73 9.68 -5.75
N ARG A 38 31.85 9.47 -6.74
CA ARG A 38 31.51 8.14 -7.26
C ARG A 38 32.73 7.41 -7.83
N ALA A 39 33.55 8.10 -8.64
CA ALA A 39 34.76 7.52 -9.22
C ALA A 39 35.77 7.06 -8.14
N ILE A 40 35.96 7.87 -7.09
CA ILE A 40 36.85 7.52 -5.96
C ILE A 40 36.28 6.32 -5.19
N SER A 41 34.97 6.29 -4.92
CA SER A 41 34.34 5.16 -4.23
C SER A 41 34.46 3.85 -5.02
N GLU A 42 34.28 3.89 -6.33
CA GLU A 42 34.46 2.73 -7.22
C GLU A 42 35.92 2.24 -7.22
N ALA A 43 36.89 3.15 -7.37
CA ALA A 43 38.32 2.82 -7.32
C ALA A 43 38.74 2.25 -5.96
N ALA A 44 38.13 2.72 -4.87
CA ALA A 44 38.35 2.25 -3.51
C ALA A 44 37.59 0.95 -3.15
N ARG A 45 36.95 0.29 -4.12
CA ARG A 45 36.15 -0.94 -3.93
C ARG A 45 34.93 -0.76 -3.01
N PHE A 46 34.35 0.43 -2.97
CA PHE A 46 33.05 0.73 -2.37
C PHE A 46 31.99 0.99 -3.45
N PRO A 47 31.55 -0.05 -4.20
CA PRO A 47 30.51 0.12 -5.21
C PRO A 47 29.15 0.40 -4.56
N SER A 48 28.32 1.22 -5.22
CA SER A 48 26.94 1.44 -4.79
C SER A 48 26.14 0.13 -4.84
N ARG A 49 25.36 -0.12 -3.78
CA ARG A 49 24.44 -1.25 -3.68
C ARG A 49 23.00 -0.88 -4.05
N GLU A 50 22.77 0.36 -4.45
CA GLU A 50 21.45 0.82 -4.85
C GLU A 50 21.00 0.05 -6.08
N ALA A 51 19.81 -0.55 -5.99
CA ALA A 51 19.19 -1.21 -7.12
C ALA A 51 18.94 -0.17 -8.21
N ARG A 52 19.47 -0.41 -9.41
CA ARG A 52 19.22 0.44 -10.58
C ARG A 52 17.70 0.49 -10.80
N PRO A 53 17.07 1.68 -10.95
CA PRO A 53 15.64 1.78 -11.13
C PRO A 53 15.25 1.11 -12.45
N VAL A 54 14.72 -0.11 -12.37
CA VAL A 54 14.11 -0.80 -13.50
C VAL A 54 12.70 -0.23 -13.65
N PRO A 55 12.32 0.32 -14.81
CA PRO A 55 10.96 0.80 -15.01
C PRO A 55 9.98 -0.36 -14.79
N PRO A 56 8.92 -0.18 -13.98
CA PRO A 56 7.99 -1.26 -13.69
C PRO A 56 7.34 -1.71 -15.01
N PRO A 57 7.24 -3.03 -15.28
CA PRO A 57 6.61 -3.50 -16.50
C PRO A 57 5.17 -3.00 -16.53
N LYS A 58 4.77 -2.38 -17.66
CA LYS A 58 3.39 -1.94 -17.90
C LYS A 58 2.47 -3.17 -17.79
N ARG A 59 1.84 -3.31 -16.62
CA ARG A 59 0.93 -4.42 -16.31
C ARG A 59 -0.28 -4.28 -17.23
N GLN A 60 -0.41 -5.19 -18.21
CA GLN A 60 -1.58 -5.22 -19.09
C GLN A 60 -2.84 -5.24 -18.22
N GLN A 61 -3.78 -4.34 -18.51
CA GLN A 61 -5.00 -4.19 -17.73
C GLN A 61 -5.92 -5.39 -17.99
N ARG A 62 -5.84 -6.40 -17.12
CA ARG A 62 -6.61 -7.67 -17.23
C ARG A 62 -8.05 -7.57 -16.72
N ARG A 63 -8.52 -6.39 -16.31
CA ARG A 63 -9.88 -6.21 -15.79
C ARG A 63 -10.75 -5.55 -16.84
N HIS A 64 -11.73 -6.31 -17.33
CA HIS A 64 -12.85 -5.78 -18.10
C HIS A 64 -13.57 -4.71 -17.27
N ARG A 65 -13.62 -3.46 -17.74
CA ARG A 65 -14.42 -2.38 -17.15
C ARG A 65 -15.86 -2.54 -17.64
N THR A 66 -16.60 -3.50 -17.10
CA THR A 66 -18.00 -3.76 -17.50
C THR A 66 -19.02 -2.92 -16.74
N GLY A 67 -18.59 -1.95 -15.91
CA GLY A 67 -19.51 -1.09 -15.14
C GLY A 67 -20.20 -1.76 -13.93
N ARG A 68 -20.02 -3.08 -13.73
CA ARG A 68 -20.58 -3.87 -12.61
C ARG A 68 -19.82 -3.58 -11.29
N ASN A 69 -20.00 -2.37 -10.74
CA ASN A 69 -19.27 -1.87 -9.57
C ASN A 69 -20.12 -1.74 -8.29
N VAL A 70 -21.43 -1.96 -8.37
CA VAL A 70 -22.33 -1.91 -7.20
C VAL A 70 -22.46 -3.32 -6.61
N GLN A 71 -22.33 -3.43 -5.29
CA GLN A 71 -22.49 -4.69 -4.57
C GLN A 71 -23.98 -5.02 -4.37
N PHE A 72 -24.36 -6.25 -4.69
CA PHE A 72 -25.72 -6.77 -4.49
C PHE A 72 -25.69 -7.91 -3.48
N ASN A 73 -26.23 -7.67 -2.27
CA ASN A 73 -26.21 -8.63 -1.17
C ASN A 73 -27.60 -9.26 -1.02
N ILE A 74 -27.73 -10.54 -1.39
CA ILE A 74 -28.97 -11.31 -1.24
C ILE A 74 -28.69 -12.68 -0.62
N ARG A 75 -29.71 -13.27 0.01
CA ARG A 75 -29.70 -14.66 0.46
C ARG A 75 -30.54 -15.48 -0.50
N ALA A 76 -30.02 -16.64 -0.91
CA ALA A 76 -30.70 -17.58 -1.79
C ALA A 76 -30.57 -19.00 -1.23
N ARG A 77 -31.44 -19.91 -1.69
CA ARG A 77 -31.29 -21.34 -1.38
C ARG A 77 -30.07 -21.90 -2.10
N GLN A 78 -29.48 -22.97 -1.57
CA GLN A 78 -28.31 -23.62 -2.18
C GLN A 78 -28.60 -24.03 -3.63
N GLU A 79 -29.75 -24.66 -3.87
CA GLU A 79 -30.20 -25.08 -5.21
C GLU A 79 -30.23 -23.93 -6.22
N THR A 80 -30.63 -22.72 -5.78
CA THR A 80 -30.65 -21.53 -6.62
C THR A 80 -29.24 -21.04 -6.94
N ILE A 81 -28.33 -21.10 -5.97
CA ILE A 81 -26.93 -20.73 -6.15
C ILE A 81 -26.26 -21.71 -7.13
N ASP A 82 -26.50 -23.01 -6.97
CA ASP A 82 -25.93 -24.04 -7.83
C ASP A 82 -26.41 -23.89 -9.28
N ALA A 83 -27.71 -23.64 -9.48
CA ALA A 83 -28.27 -23.38 -10.81
C ALA A 83 -27.67 -22.11 -11.44
N PHE A 84 -27.49 -21.04 -10.64
CA PHE A 84 -26.92 -19.79 -11.09
C PHE A 84 -25.45 -19.94 -11.53
N LEU A 85 -24.65 -20.69 -10.77
CA LEU A 85 -23.27 -21.02 -11.11
C LEU A 85 -23.19 -21.89 -12.36
N ALA A 86 -24.05 -22.91 -12.47
CA ALA A 86 -24.09 -23.78 -13.65
C ALA A 86 -24.39 -23.01 -14.95
N ILE A 87 -25.30 -22.02 -14.91
CA ILE A 87 -25.58 -21.15 -16.06
C ILE A 87 -24.33 -20.33 -16.43
N ALA A 88 -23.62 -19.80 -15.43
CA ALA A 88 -22.40 -19.04 -15.65
C ALA A 88 -21.33 -19.89 -16.37
N ASP A 89 -21.12 -21.12 -15.89
CA ASP A 89 -20.13 -22.05 -16.44
C ASP A 89 -20.49 -22.49 -17.87
N GLN A 90 -21.76 -22.78 -18.13
CA GLN A 90 -22.23 -23.21 -19.45
C GLN A 90 -22.09 -22.12 -20.51
N GLN A 91 -22.31 -20.86 -20.13
CA GLN A 91 -22.27 -19.73 -21.07
C GLN A 91 -20.91 -19.01 -21.09
N GLY A 92 -20.00 -19.36 -20.17
CA GLY A 92 -18.73 -18.66 -19.98
C GLY A 92 -18.93 -17.22 -19.46
N TRP A 93 -20.01 -16.96 -18.73
CA TRP A 93 -20.38 -15.64 -18.23
C TRP A 93 -19.80 -15.36 -16.85
N VAL A 94 -19.63 -14.07 -16.54
CA VAL A 94 -19.40 -13.63 -15.17
C VAL A 94 -20.73 -13.55 -14.43
N LEU A 95 -20.74 -13.83 -13.12
CA LEU A 95 -21.94 -13.81 -12.28
C LEU A 95 -22.82 -12.56 -12.47
N GLY A 96 -22.24 -11.36 -12.57
CA GLY A 96 -23.02 -10.15 -12.80
C GLY A 96 -23.74 -10.10 -14.16
N GLU A 97 -23.18 -10.73 -15.19
CA GLU A 97 -23.80 -10.86 -16.50
C GLU A 97 -24.95 -11.86 -16.49
N VAL A 98 -24.79 -12.97 -15.77
CA VAL A 98 -25.88 -13.93 -15.54
C VAL A 98 -27.06 -13.23 -14.86
N LEU A 99 -26.79 -12.39 -13.86
CA LEU A 99 -27.84 -11.65 -13.15
C LEU A 99 -28.58 -10.66 -14.09
N GLU A 100 -27.86 -9.92 -14.92
CA GLU A 100 -28.46 -9.00 -15.92
C GLU A 100 -29.39 -9.77 -16.87
N GLN A 101 -28.94 -10.90 -17.40
CA GLN A 101 -29.73 -11.74 -18.30
C GLN A 101 -30.94 -12.36 -17.60
N ALA A 102 -30.79 -12.79 -16.34
CA ALA A 102 -31.88 -13.34 -15.53
C ALA A 102 -32.96 -12.29 -15.26
N VAL A 103 -32.58 -11.05 -14.94
CA VAL A 103 -33.54 -9.95 -14.74
C VAL A 103 -34.28 -9.62 -16.03
N ALA A 104 -33.56 -9.49 -17.15
CA ALA A 104 -34.18 -9.22 -18.45
C ALA A 104 -35.10 -10.37 -18.93
N ALA A 105 -34.79 -11.62 -18.57
CA ALA A 105 -35.69 -12.74 -18.82
C ALA A 105 -36.96 -12.67 -17.96
N LEU A 106 -36.81 -12.38 -16.67
CA LEU A 106 -37.93 -12.25 -15.74
C LEU A 106 -38.87 -11.10 -16.13
N GLU A 107 -38.34 -9.94 -16.53
CA GLU A 107 -39.13 -8.81 -17.01
C GLU A 107 -39.97 -9.17 -18.24
N ARG A 108 -39.38 -9.91 -19.20
CA ARG A 108 -40.10 -10.40 -20.37
C ARG A 108 -41.25 -11.34 -19.99
N GLU A 109 -41.02 -12.27 -19.08
CA GLU A 109 -42.05 -13.19 -18.61
C GLU A 109 -43.18 -12.46 -17.86
N LEU A 110 -42.86 -11.47 -17.04
CA LEU A 110 -43.85 -10.68 -16.30
C LEU A 110 -44.65 -9.76 -17.21
N ALA A 111 -44.02 -9.18 -18.24
CA ALA A 111 -44.70 -8.36 -19.24
C ALA A 111 -45.70 -9.15 -20.08
N VAL A 112 -45.44 -10.45 -20.35
CA VAL A 112 -46.36 -11.34 -21.06
C VAL A 112 -47.54 -11.78 -20.18
N LYS A 113 -47.37 -11.75 -18.86
CA LYS A 113 -48.37 -12.22 -17.89
C LYS A 113 -49.36 -11.15 -17.44
N THR A 114 -49.11 -9.89 -17.80
CA THR A 114 -49.93 -8.72 -17.47
C THR A 114 -50.81 -8.37 -18.66
#